data_AF-A0A8T5IKZ4-F1
#
_entry.id   AF-A0A8T5IKZ4-F1
#
_cell.length_a   1.000
_cell.length_b   1.000
_cell.length_c   1.000
_cell.angle_alpha   90.00
_cell.angle_beta   90.00
_cell.angle_gamma   90.00
#
_symmetry.space_group_name_H-M   'P 1'
#
loop_
_entity.id
_entity.type
_entity.pdbx_description
1 polymer ?
#
loop_
_entity_poly.entity_id
_entity_poly.type
_entity_poly.pdbx_seq_one_letter_code
_entity_poly.pdbx_strand_id
1 'polypeptide(L)'
;MVKKRATRKTRRFPHKTYVITSAQGIQSPYSDKMYGRDKSKGRPLFHLIKNIQDYVDLRGGELIIGGVPGANVNEIELHPFFREKFPDNLWLEKDSITRNEQNKAKERAKRSKWEKRKKSWLEKKAGEAEEDSVPIIAEDFPYNQPMHYFWKDIPDTAYQRLDEKRLNEHLSLRGVPIRPQNRNPFSGKERLTKEHVGSSVIIPSPKKTIKAIPQGEGGEYPNLLMSTCACTEPNYNLGNLGFDAKEDHAYGAVVVDVLDDKIFLARIAPAHKNGTFIDLGMKCVPGKNPERANVVAMVVGDSHVADINPKVDRANRDMMKQLRPHHTHFNDVFAAQSLGFHNMDDMIYRAHAYEDGLTSLEKELETTAQYIIENAKLAGRWNGEIVINHSNHDDMLFRWLEKEGYRKDEENFFIGHQLIGKKVTRQNCFRKAIELFTTIPENVTFLEAGEDRKYHGYLCSSHGHRGINGSRGSLSQLEKTYIKIIMGHVHRLEQLREGISVGTSTNIPLPYQLGNPSTSMAGNAVVYEGGLAQAIPIVKGKWARSDILKFLKTH
;
A
#
# COMPACT_ATOMS: atom_id res chain seq x y z
N MET A 1 -46.12 -10.79 25.31
CA MET A 1 -45.82 -9.89 24.18
C MET A 1 -44.42 -10.18 23.65
N VAL A 2 -44.33 -10.89 22.53
CA VAL A 2 -43.08 -11.21 21.84
C VAL A 2 -42.56 -9.94 21.15
N LYS A 3 -41.43 -9.39 21.61
CA LYS A 3 -40.75 -8.29 20.90
C LYS A 3 -40.26 -8.83 19.54
N LYS A 4 -40.94 -8.44 18.46
CA LYS A 4 -40.47 -8.62 17.07
C LYS A 4 -39.04 -8.07 16.98
N ARG A 5 -38.05 -8.95 16.79
CA ARG A 5 -36.72 -8.57 16.31
C ARG A 5 -36.94 -7.83 15.00
N ALA A 6 -36.63 -6.53 14.98
CA ALA A 6 -36.57 -5.76 13.76
C ALA A 6 -35.59 -6.48 12.82
N THR A 7 -36.09 -6.99 11.71
CA THR A 7 -35.28 -7.50 10.61
C THR A 7 -34.37 -6.37 10.16
N ARG A 8 -33.07 -6.50 10.46
CA ARG A 8 -32.02 -5.57 10.03
C ARG A 8 -32.10 -5.54 8.50
N LYS A 9 -32.63 -4.46 7.91
CA LYS A 9 -32.59 -4.29 6.44
C LYS A 9 -31.14 -4.48 6.02
N THR A 10 -30.87 -5.53 5.25
CA THR A 10 -29.55 -5.78 4.65
C THR A 10 -29.24 -4.57 3.77
N ARG A 11 -28.29 -3.75 4.20
CA ARG A 11 -27.83 -2.58 3.44
C ARG A 11 -27.08 -3.15 2.24
N ARG A 12 -27.72 -3.15 1.06
CA ARG A 12 -27.06 -3.59 -0.19
C ARG A 12 -26.02 -2.55 -0.57
N PHE A 13 -24.78 -2.98 -0.76
CA PHE A 13 -23.70 -2.11 -1.23
C PHE A 13 -23.58 -2.19 -2.76
N PRO A 14 -23.17 -1.12 -3.45
CA PRO A 14 -22.89 -1.19 -4.88
C PRO A 14 -21.65 -2.06 -5.13
N HIS A 15 -21.80 -3.15 -5.89
CA HIS A 15 -20.69 -4.04 -6.27
C HIS A 15 -19.95 -3.47 -7.49
N LYS A 16 -19.17 -2.42 -7.23
CA LYS A 16 -18.43 -1.68 -8.25
C LYS A 16 -16.99 -1.38 -7.83
N THR A 17 -16.23 -0.83 -8.76
CA THR A 17 -14.87 -0.34 -8.49
C THR A 17 -14.93 1.10 -7.98
N TYR A 18 -14.25 1.39 -6.88
CA TYR A 18 -13.99 2.75 -6.42
C TYR A 18 -12.52 3.09 -6.66
N VAL A 19 -12.25 4.30 -7.13
CA VAL A 19 -10.88 4.83 -7.25
C VAL A 19 -10.79 6.06 -6.39
N ILE A 20 -9.92 6.02 -5.38
CA ILE A 20 -9.87 7.00 -4.31
C ILE A 20 -8.49 7.64 -4.30
N THR A 21 -8.42 8.93 -4.56
CA THR A 21 -7.17 9.71 -4.51
C THR A 21 -7.32 10.90 -3.55
N SER A 22 -6.23 11.61 -3.26
CA SER A 22 -6.28 12.82 -2.44
C SER A 22 -5.83 14.07 -3.18
N ALA A 23 -6.35 15.23 -2.76
CA ALA A 23 -5.96 16.53 -3.28
C ALA A 23 -5.47 17.41 -2.14
N GLN A 24 -4.24 17.93 -2.23
CA GLN A 24 -3.72 18.87 -1.24
C GLN A 24 -4.32 20.26 -1.43
N GLY A 25 -4.40 21.03 -0.33
CA GLY A 25 -4.68 22.46 -0.40
C GLY A 25 -3.68 23.20 -1.29
N ILE A 26 -4.15 24.20 -2.05
CA ILE A 26 -3.29 25.08 -2.84
C ILE A 26 -2.67 26.17 -1.97
N GLN A 27 -1.52 26.68 -2.37
CA GLN A 27 -1.05 27.95 -1.82
C GLN A 27 -1.98 29.09 -2.28
N SER A 28 -2.36 29.94 -1.34
CA SER A 28 -3.26 31.05 -1.60
C SER A 28 -2.69 32.03 -2.66
N PRO A 29 -3.51 32.51 -3.62
CA PRO A 29 -3.01 33.33 -4.75
C PRO A 29 -2.36 34.65 -4.35
N TYR A 30 -2.76 35.26 -3.22
CA TYR A 30 -2.09 36.47 -2.75
C TYR A 30 -0.71 36.14 -2.16
N SER A 31 -0.60 35.04 -1.41
CA SER A 31 0.69 34.54 -0.94
C SER A 31 1.61 34.16 -2.10
N ASP A 32 1.06 33.53 -3.15
CA ASP A 32 1.78 33.27 -4.40
C ASP A 32 2.24 34.56 -5.09
N LYS A 33 1.41 35.60 -5.14
CA LYS A 33 1.77 36.90 -5.74
C LYS A 33 2.84 37.65 -4.93
N MET A 34 2.78 37.61 -3.60
CA MET A 34 3.66 38.39 -2.71
C MET A 34 4.95 37.66 -2.34
N TYR A 35 4.90 36.33 -2.20
CA TYR A 35 6.00 35.50 -1.71
C TYR A 35 6.36 34.34 -2.65
N GLY A 36 5.60 34.12 -3.73
CA GLY A 36 5.68 32.93 -4.55
C GLY A 36 7.01 32.79 -5.27
N ARG A 37 7.79 31.78 -4.86
CA ARG A 37 8.86 31.18 -5.65
C ARG A 37 8.38 29.97 -6.46
N ASP A 38 7.18 29.42 -6.18
CA ASP A 38 6.66 28.19 -6.80
C ASP A 38 5.12 28.15 -6.85
N LYS A 39 4.56 28.40 -8.05
CA LYS A 39 3.11 28.40 -8.31
C LYS A 39 2.49 27.00 -8.44
N SER A 40 3.31 25.95 -8.36
CA SER A 40 2.85 24.56 -8.55
C SER A 40 2.25 23.96 -7.27
N LYS A 41 2.47 24.56 -6.10
CA LYS A 41 2.08 23.99 -4.80
C LYS A 41 0.59 23.67 -4.69
N GLY A 42 0.27 22.37 -4.62
CA GLY A 42 -1.10 21.86 -4.51
C GLY A 42 -1.88 21.94 -5.82
N ARG A 43 -1.23 22.32 -6.93
CA ARG A 43 -1.86 22.40 -8.25
C ARG A 43 -2.32 21.00 -8.69
N PRO A 44 -3.49 20.87 -9.34
CA PRO A 44 -3.95 19.59 -9.88
C PRO A 44 -2.97 19.05 -10.91
N LEU A 45 -2.67 17.76 -10.82
CA LEU A 45 -1.92 17.03 -11.84
C LEU A 45 -2.90 16.60 -12.93
N PHE A 46 -3.29 17.54 -13.80
CA PHE A 46 -4.43 17.40 -14.72
C PHE A 46 -4.41 16.12 -15.55
N HIS A 47 -3.24 15.75 -16.07
CA HIS A 47 -3.08 14.55 -16.90
C HIS A 47 -3.26 13.26 -16.10
N LEU A 48 -2.82 13.20 -14.83
CA LEU A 48 -3.12 12.06 -13.95
C LEU A 48 -4.61 12.00 -13.62
N ILE A 49 -5.23 13.13 -13.27
CA ILE A 49 -6.64 13.18 -12.90
C ILE A 49 -7.52 12.73 -14.07
N LYS A 50 -7.25 13.24 -15.28
CA LYS A 50 -7.95 12.83 -16.49
C LYS A 50 -7.79 11.33 -16.73
N ASN A 51 -6.57 10.81 -16.63
CA ASN A 51 -6.29 9.39 -16.87
C ASN A 51 -6.96 8.49 -15.82
N ILE A 52 -7.03 8.93 -14.56
CA ILE A 52 -7.81 8.25 -13.51
C ILE A 52 -9.30 8.26 -13.85
N GLN A 53 -9.84 9.39 -14.32
CA GLN A 53 -11.25 9.47 -14.74
C GLN A 53 -11.54 8.53 -15.91
N ASP A 54 -10.71 8.56 -16.96
CA ASP A 54 -10.83 7.69 -18.13
C ASP A 54 -10.83 6.21 -17.71
N TYR A 55 -9.97 5.84 -16.74
CA TYR A 55 -9.92 4.51 -16.14
C TYR A 55 -11.18 4.15 -15.34
N VAL A 56 -11.70 5.09 -14.54
CA VAL A 56 -12.94 4.90 -13.77
C VAL A 56 -14.11 4.64 -14.72
N ASP A 57 -14.22 5.43 -15.77
CA ASP A 57 -15.29 5.32 -16.76
C ASP A 57 -15.21 3.97 -17.50
N LEU A 58 -14.00 3.57 -17.93
CA LEU A 58 -13.75 2.27 -18.56
C LEU A 58 -14.18 1.08 -17.68
N ARG A 59 -13.98 1.19 -16.36
CA ARG A 59 -14.30 0.14 -15.39
C ARG A 59 -15.74 0.23 -14.85
N GLY A 60 -16.51 1.25 -15.24
CA GLY A 60 -17.84 1.54 -14.69
C GLY A 60 -17.79 1.80 -13.18
N GLY A 61 -16.78 2.53 -12.72
CA GLY A 61 -16.48 2.77 -11.32
C GLY A 61 -17.03 4.09 -10.76
N GLU A 62 -16.52 4.48 -9.59
CA GLU A 62 -16.74 5.80 -8.97
C GLU A 62 -15.40 6.39 -8.54
N LEU A 63 -15.14 7.63 -8.96
CA LEU A 63 -14.02 8.44 -8.48
C LEU A 63 -14.38 9.09 -7.14
N ILE A 64 -13.46 9.09 -6.18
CA ILE A 64 -13.56 9.86 -4.95
C ILE A 64 -12.26 10.63 -4.75
N ILE A 65 -12.38 11.96 -4.57
CA ILE A 65 -11.26 12.85 -4.29
C ILE A 65 -11.40 13.34 -2.86
N GLY A 66 -10.53 12.85 -1.97
CA GLY A 66 -10.45 13.31 -0.59
C GLY A 66 -9.53 14.51 -0.46
N GLY A 67 -10.09 15.67 -0.12
CA GLY A 67 -9.30 16.87 0.13
C GLY A 67 -8.51 16.79 1.43
N VAL A 68 -7.26 17.24 1.38
CA VAL A 68 -6.34 17.30 2.52
C VAL A 68 -5.83 18.75 2.63
N PRO A 69 -6.67 19.67 3.14
CA PRO A 69 -6.30 21.06 3.27
C PRO A 69 -5.21 21.22 4.35
N GLY A 70 -4.37 22.23 4.20
CA GLY A 70 -3.40 22.59 5.22
C GLY A 70 -4.09 23.16 6.48
N ALA A 71 -3.34 23.20 7.58
CA ALA A 71 -3.81 23.82 8.81
C ALA A 71 -3.68 25.36 8.78
N ASN A 72 -2.85 25.89 7.88
CA ASN A 72 -2.65 27.32 7.69
C ASN A 72 -3.73 27.86 6.73
N VAL A 73 -4.30 29.03 7.01
CA VAL A 73 -5.25 29.76 6.15
C VAL A 73 -4.71 30.04 4.73
N ASN A 74 -3.40 29.93 4.53
CA ASN A 74 -2.79 29.87 3.20
C ASN A 74 -3.12 28.64 2.36
N GLU A 75 -3.58 27.57 2.97
CA GLU A 75 -3.67 26.22 2.38
C GLU A 75 -5.02 25.57 2.71
N ILE A 76 -6.00 26.34 3.18
CA ILE A 76 -7.32 25.82 3.59
C ILE A 76 -8.20 25.42 2.41
N GLU A 77 -7.92 25.90 1.20
CA GLU A 77 -8.72 25.63 0.01
C GLU A 77 -7.99 24.73 -0.99
N LEU A 78 -8.77 23.96 -1.74
CA LEU A 78 -8.30 23.22 -2.91
C LEU A 78 -8.34 24.10 -4.16
N HIS A 79 -7.67 23.65 -5.22
CA HIS A 79 -7.70 24.34 -6.50
C HIS A 79 -9.14 24.41 -7.08
N PRO A 80 -9.57 25.55 -7.67
CA PRO A 80 -10.90 25.72 -8.26
C PRO A 80 -11.33 24.62 -9.23
N PHE A 81 -10.38 24.11 -10.02
CA PHE A 81 -10.56 22.96 -10.90
C PHE A 81 -11.33 21.78 -10.25
N PHE A 82 -11.03 21.43 -8.99
CA PHE A 82 -11.68 20.28 -8.35
C PHE A 82 -13.16 20.49 -8.12
N ARG A 83 -13.56 21.67 -7.63
CA ARG A 83 -14.98 21.99 -7.41
C ARG A 83 -15.74 22.20 -8.71
N GLU A 84 -15.08 22.71 -9.75
CA GLU A 84 -15.70 22.96 -11.06
C GLU A 84 -15.89 21.67 -11.86
N LYS A 85 -14.95 20.72 -11.76
CA LYS A 85 -14.99 19.47 -12.53
C LYS A 85 -15.53 18.26 -11.76
N PHE A 86 -15.41 18.26 -10.43
CA PHE A 86 -15.75 17.12 -9.58
C PHE A 86 -16.58 17.52 -8.36
N PRO A 87 -17.64 18.36 -8.49
CA PRO A 87 -18.42 18.82 -7.35
C PRO A 87 -19.03 17.67 -6.55
N ASP A 88 -19.42 16.59 -7.24
CA ASP A 88 -20.08 15.44 -6.62
C ASP A 88 -19.11 14.38 -6.04
N ASN A 89 -17.82 14.51 -6.37
CA ASN A 89 -16.78 13.54 -6.01
C ASN A 89 -15.74 14.14 -5.07
N LEU A 90 -15.91 15.39 -4.64
CA LEU A 90 -14.97 16.12 -3.80
C LEU A 90 -15.41 16.14 -2.34
N TRP A 91 -14.66 15.42 -1.51
CA TRP A 91 -15.00 15.16 -0.12
C TRP A 91 -13.97 15.76 0.83
N LEU A 92 -14.41 16.44 1.88
CA LEU A 92 -13.55 17.05 2.89
C LEU A 92 -13.96 16.60 4.29
N GLU A 93 -12.98 16.41 5.17
CA GLU A 93 -13.23 16.03 6.56
C GLU A 93 -14.08 17.10 7.27
N LYS A 94 -15.07 16.66 8.05
CA LYS A 94 -16.11 17.52 8.65
C LYS A 94 -15.59 18.67 9.51
N ASP A 95 -14.60 18.41 10.35
CA ASP A 95 -14.04 19.36 11.30
C ASP A 95 -13.08 20.30 10.57
N SER A 96 -12.47 19.85 9.47
CA SER A 96 -11.69 20.67 8.55
C SER A 96 -12.56 21.67 7.80
N ILE A 97 -13.77 21.29 7.35
CA ILE A 97 -14.76 22.26 6.80
C ILE A 97 -15.07 23.33 7.85
N THR A 98 -15.43 22.91 9.07
CA THR A 98 -15.78 23.82 10.16
C THR A 98 -14.60 24.76 10.52
N ARG A 99 -13.39 24.23 10.61
CA ARG A 99 -12.17 24.99 10.86
C ARG A 99 -11.88 25.99 9.74
N ASN A 100 -12.07 25.59 8.49
CA ASN A 100 -11.87 26.46 7.34
C ASN A 100 -12.84 27.64 7.37
N GLU A 101 -14.12 27.42 7.68
CA GLU A 101 -15.11 28.49 7.83
C GLU A 101 -14.77 29.44 8.99
N GLN A 102 -14.32 28.92 10.13
CA GLN A 102 -13.83 29.77 11.23
C GLN A 102 -12.62 30.62 10.82
N ASN A 103 -11.69 30.05 10.05
CA ASN A 103 -10.53 30.78 9.53
C ASN A 103 -10.95 31.87 8.54
N LYS A 104 -11.90 31.58 7.64
CA LYS A 104 -12.48 32.57 6.72
C LYS A 104 -13.18 33.70 7.47
N ALA A 105 -13.96 33.40 8.51
CA ALA A 105 -14.64 34.40 9.32
C ALA A 105 -13.65 35.31 10.07
N LYS A 106 -12.59 34.73 10.65
CA LYS A 106 -11.50 35.50 11.28
C LYS A 106 -10.81 36.42 10.27
N GLU A 107 -10.60 35.94 9.05
CA GLU A 107 -10.00 36.73 7.97
C GLU A 107 -10.92 37.88 7.51
N ARG A 108 -12.23 37.64 7.36
CA ARG A 108 -13.24 38.68 7.07
C ARG A 108 -13.23 39.78 8.15
N ALA A 109 -13.19 39.39 9.43
CA ALA A 109 -13.18 40.33 10.54
C ALA A 109 -11.91 41.19 10.58
N LYS A 110 -10.73 40.57 10.38
CA LYS A 110 -9.45 41.29 10.25
C LYS A 110 -9.46 42.24 9.06
N ARG A 111 -10.03 41.81 7.92
CA ARG A 111 -10.19 42.63 6.72
C ARG A 111 -11.02 43.88 6.98
N SER A 112 -12.21 43.69 7.54
CA SER A 112 -13.09 44.81 7.88
C SER A 112 -12.41 45.82 8.82
N LYS A 113 -11.68 45.34 9.84
CA LYS A 113 -10.99 46.22 10.79
C LYS A 113 -9.89 47.07 10.13
N TRP A 114 -9.11 46.49 9.23
CA TRP A 114 -8.06 47.21 8.52
C TRP A 114 -8.64 48.21 7.50
N GLU A 115 -9.65 47.83 6.73
CA GLU A 115 -10.30 48.73 5.77
C GLU A 115 -10.90 49.95 6.49
N LYS A 116 -11.54 49.75 7.65
CA LYS A 116 -12.00 50.86 8.51
C LYS A 116 -10.84 51.76 8.95
N ARG A 117 -9.70 51.18 9.35
CA ARG A 117 -8.51 51.93 9.75
C ARG A 117 -7.91 52.72 8.58
N LYS A 118 -7.87 52.13 7.39
CA LYS A 118 -7.41 52.77 6.15
C LYS A 118 -8.29 53.96 5.79
N LYS A 119 -9.60 53.76 5.78
CA LYS A 119 -10.58 54.82 5.51
C LYS A 119 -10.43 56.00 6.49
N SER A 120 -10.41 55.71 7.79
CA SER A 120 -10.24 56.74 8.83
C SER A 120 -8.91 57.51 8.71
N TRP A 121 -7.83 56.83 8.32
CA TRP A 121 -6.54 57.49 8.10
C TRP A 121 -6.55 58.38 6.85
N LEU A 122 -7.15 57.92 5.74
CA LEU A 122 -7.30 58.72 4.52
C LEU A 122 -8.17 59.96 4.77
N GLU A 123 -9.28 59.81 5.49
CA GLU A 123 -10.15 60.94 5.88
C GLU A 123 -9.40 61.96 6.75
N LYS A 124 -8.63 61.50 7.74
CA LYS A 124 -7.80 62.38 8.57
C LYS A 124 -6.77 63.13 7.73
N LYS A 125 -6.14 62.45 6.77
CA LYS A 125 -5.10 63.03 5.92
C LYS A 125 -5.63 63.99 4.86
N ALA A 126 -6.80 63.72 4.30
CA ALA A 126 -7.50 64.66 3.43
C ALA A 126 -7.89 65.96 4.16
N GLY A 127 -8.23 65.88 5.46
CA GLY A 127 -8.50 67.06 6.29
C GLY A 127 -7.27 67.85 6.73
N GLU A 128 -6.06 67.32 6.56
CA GLU A 128 -4.77 67.94 6.91
C GLU A 128 -4.01 68.48 5.68
N ALA A 129 -4.54 68.32 4.46
CA ALA A 129 -3.84 68.65 3.21
C ALA A 129 -4.01 70.14 2.84
N GLU A 130 -2.89 70.85 2.63
CA GLU A 130 -2.86 72.22 2.08
C GLU A 130 -3.06 72.21 0.56
N GLU A 131 -3.54 73.32 0.00
CA GLU A 131 -4.03 73.47 -1.39
C GLU A 131 -2.98 73.12 -2.47
N ASP A 132 -1.69 73.20 -2.15
CA ASP A 132 -0.54 72.89 -3.05
C ASP A 132 0.19 71.58 -2.71
N SER A 133 -0.39 70.71 -1.88
CA SER A 133 0.27 69.46 -1.44
C SER A 133 0.07 68.27 -2.41
N VAL A 134 1.07 67.38 -2.48
CA VAL A 134 1.02 66.15 -3.30
C VAL A 134 -0.19 65.30 -2.88
N PRO A 135 -1.01 64.78 -3.81
CA PRO A 135 -2.19 64.00 -3.46
C PRO A 135 -1.80 62.77 -2.63
N ILE A 136 -2.34 62.66 -1.43
CA ILE A 136 -2.18 61.47 -0.59
C ILE A 136 -3.00 60.35 -1.22
N ILE A 137 -2.32 59.34 -1.74
CA ILE A 137 -2.95 58.20 -2.40
C ILE A 137 -3.12 57.03 -1.44
N ALA A 138 -4.01 56.12 -1.77
CA ALA A 138 -4.34 54.97 -0.93
C ALA A 138 -3.16 54.02 -0.65
N GLU A 139 -2.05 54.21 -1.36
CA GLU A 139 -0.78 53.48 -1.25
C GLU A 139 0.15 54.06 -0.16
N ASP A 140 -0.09 55.30 0.30
CA ASP A 140 0.71 55.99 1.34
C ASP A 140 0.33 55.56 2.78
N PHE A 141 -0.63 54.64 2.93
CA PHE A 141 -1.11 54.20 4.23
C PHE A 141 -0.01 53.45 5.01
N PRO A 142 0.45 53.95 6.19
CA PRO A 142 1.68 53.50 6.84
C PRO A 142 1.54 52.15 7.56
N TYR A 143 0.32 51.63 7.66
CA TYR A 143 0.09 50.29 8.17
C TYR A 143 0.03 49.33 7.00
N ASN A 144 1.04 48.45 6.93
CA ASN A 144 1.01 47.32 6.02
C ASN A 144 -0.37 46.66 6.06
N GLN A 145 -0.88 46.27 4.90
CA GLN A 145 -1.92 45.25 4.85
C GLN A 145 -1.51 44.12 5.80
N PRO A 146 -2.36 43.69 6.76
CA PRO A 146 -1.99 42.58 7.62
C PRO A 146 -1.46 41.48 6.72
N MET A 147 -0.26 40.99 7.01
CA MET A 147 0.47 39.92 6.30
C MET A 147 -0.36 38.63 6.11
N HIS A 148 -1.60 38.63 6.62
CA HIS A 148 -2.58 37.56 6.66
C HIS A 148 -3.68 37.66 5.62
N TYR A 149 -3.72 38.67 4.73
CA TYR A 149 -4.62 38.62 3.57
C TYR A 149 -4.17 37.58 2.57
N PHE A 150 -4.39 36.31 2.87
CA PHE A 150 -3.93 35.22 2.04
C PHE A 150 -4.73 35.13 0.73
N TRP A 151 -5.93 35.70 0.68
CA TRP A 151 -6.78 35.64 -0.50
C TRP A 151 -7.16 37.03 -0.99
N LYS A 152 -7.12 37.24 -2.32
CA LYS A 152 -7.66 38.44 -2.95
C LYS A 152 -9.14 38.59 -2.60
N ASP A 153 -9.90 37.53 -2.82
CA ASP A 153 -11.29 37.36 -2.41
C ASP A 153 -11.40 36.13 -1.51
N ILE A 154 -12.06 36.26 -0.37
CA ILE A 154 -12.19 35.16 0.59
C ILE A 154 -13.06 34.07 -0.04
N PRO A 155 -12.52 32.85 -0.27
CA PRO A 155 -13.23 31.81 -1.00
C PRO A 155 -14.52 31.41 -0.28
N ASP A 156 -15.64 31.40 -1.00
CA ASP A 156 -16.90 30.82 -0.57
C ASP A 156 -17.06 29.46 -1.26
N THR A 157 -16.85 28.38 -0.52
CA THR A 157 -16.69 27.04 -1.08
C THR A 157 -17.43 26.02 -0.23
N ALA A 158 -18.33 25.26 -0.88
CA ALA A 158 -19.02 24.13 -0.28
C ALA A 158 -18.32 22.83 -0.66
N TYR A 159 -18.06 21.98 0.33
CA TYR A 159 -17.47 20.65 0.14
C TYR A 159 -18.42 19.58 0.66
N GLN A 160 -18.40 18.39 0.06
CA GLN A 160 -19.13 17.27 0.64
C GLN A 160 -18.46 16.84 1.95
N ARG A 161 -19.28 16.61 2.97
CA ARG A 161 -18.80 16.24 4.31
C ARG A 161 -18.41 14.76 4.34
N LEU A 162 -17.14 14.50 4.63
CA LEU A 162 -16.61 13.16 4.88
C LEU A 162 -16.46 12.90 6.38
N ASP A 163 -17.31 12.03 6.91
CA ASP A 163 -17.15 11.43 8.23
C ASP A 163 -16.77 9.95 8.07
N GLU A 164 -17.76 9.14 7.66
CA GLU A 164 -17.59 7.77 7.18
C GLU A 164 -18.40 7.57 5.91
N LYS A 165 -17.75 7.06 4.85
CA LYS A 165 -18.41 6.49 3.68
C LYS A 165 -18.08 5.00 3.62
N ARG A 166 -19.05 4.15 3.99
CA ARG A 166 -18.91 2.69 3.88
C ARG A 166 -18.98 2.26 2.42
N LEU A 167 -17.99 1.49 1.99
CA LEU A 167 -17.88 0.95 0.63
C LEU A 167 -18.41 -0.49 0.56
N ASN A 168 -18.23 -1.25 1.65
CA ASN A 168 -18.90 -2.53 1.90
C ASN A 168 -19.06 -2.77 3.43
N GLU A 169 -19.39 -3.99 3.88
CA GLU A 169 -19.53 -4.33 5.30
C GLU A 169 -18.21 -4.17 6.09
N HIS A 170 -17.07 -4.42 5.44
CA HIS A 170 -15.74 -4.53 6.05
C HIS A 170 -14.74 -3.44 5.59
N LEU A 171 -15.19 -2.42 4.87
CA LEU A 171 -14.34 -1.33 4.36
C LEU A 171 -15.08 0.01 4.39
N SER A 172 -14.39 1.04 4.90
CA SER A 172 -14.86 2.42 4.88
C SER A 172 -13.77 3.42 4.47
N LEU A 173 -14.19 4.49 3.80
CA LEU A 173 -13.42 5.70 3.64
C LEU A 173 -13.71 6.62 4.83
N ARG A 174 -12.68 7.07 5.54
CA ARG A 174 -12.80 7.93 6.72
C ARG A 174 -12.16 9.29 6.48
N GLY A 175 -12.91 10.33 6.81
CA GLY A 175 -12.38 11.68 6.92
C GLY A 175 -11.70 11.82 8.27
N VAL A 176 -10.40 12.09 8.27
CA VAL A 176 -9.63 12.28 9.51
C VAL A 176 -8.80 13.56 9.39
N PRO A 177 -8.74 14.42 10.43
CA PRO A 177 -7.94 15.63 10.38
C PRO A 177 -6.46 15.26 10.42
N ILE A 178 -5.86 15.09 9.25
CA ILE A 178 -4.44 14.83 9.07
C ILE A 178 -3.74 16.01 8.42
N ARG A 179 -2.50 16.26 8.81
CA ARG A 179 -1.65 17.22 8.10
C ARG A 179 -1.00 16.49 6.92
N PRO A 180 -0.98 17.08 5.71
CA PRO A 180 -0.29 16.49 4.57
C PRO A 180 1.20 16.17 4.84
N GLN A 181 1.85 16.93 5.72
CA GLN A 181 3.27 16.81 6.07
C GLN A 181 3.58 15.66 7.07
N ASN A 182 2.57 14.97 7.61
CA ASN A 182 2.82 13.88 8.55
C ASN A 182 3.57 12.74 7.86
N ARG A 183 4.72 12.31 8.43
CA ARG A 183 5.48 11.15 7.92
C ARG A 183 4.65 9.87 7.90
N ASN A 184 3.89 9.61 8.97
CA ASN A 184 2.95 8.50 9.05
C ASN A 184 1.51 9.07 9.16
N PRO A 185 0.64 8.85 8.16
CA PRO A 185 -0.73 9.35 8.20
C PRO A 185 -1.59 8.63 9.26
N PHE A 186 -1.13 7.49 9.78
CA PHE A 186 -1.89 6.59 10.66
C PHE A 186 -1.61 6.77 12.16
N SER A 187 -0.70 7.67 12.55
CA SER A 187 -0.37 7.90 13.96
C SER A 187 -1.62 8.18 14.79
N GLY A 188 -1.87 7.31 15.78
CA GLY A 188 -3.03 7.35 16.69
C GLY A 188 -4.36 6.90 16.08
N LYS A 189 -4.39 6.39 14.84
CA LYS A 189 -5.62 6.08 14.08
C LYS A 189 -5.88 4.59 13.86
N GLU A 190 -5.00 3.73 14.34
CA GLU A 190 -5.15 2.28 14.24
C GLU A 190 -6.46 1.79 14.90
N ARG A 191 -6.89 2.49 15.96
CA ARG A 191 -8.16 2.23 16.66
C ARG A 191 -9.39 2.47 15.79
N LEU A 192 -9.30 3.26 14.72
CA LEU A 192 -10.42 3.47 13.78
C LEU A 192 -10.88 2.16 13.13
N THR A 193 -9.97 1.21 12.95
CA THR A 193 -10.32 -0.12 12.42
C THR A 193 -11.13 -0.95 13.41
N LYS A 194 -11.09 -0.60 14.71
CA LYS A 194 -11.81 -1.28 15.80
C LYS A 194 -13.14 -0.59 16.12
N GLU A 195 -13.26 0.69 15.80
CA GLU A 195 -14.49 1.46 15.96
C GLU A 195 -15.50 1.07 14.87
N HIS A 196 -16.46 0.22 15.25
CA HIS A 196 -17.56 -0.34 14.44
C HIS A 196 -17.20 -1.51 13.50
N VAL A 197 -17.50 -2.72 13.97
CA VAL A 197 -17.55 -3.99 13.19
C VAL A 197 -16.18 -4.50 12.72
N GLY A 198 -15.07 -3.88 13.12
CA GLY A 198 -13.74 -4.40 12.75
C GLY A 198 -13.53 -4.29 11.23
N SER A 199 -13.51 -3.07 10.69
CA SER A 199 -13.40 -2.82 9.24
C SER A 199 -12.06 -2.21 8.86
N SER A 200 -11.61 -2.53 7.66
CA SER A 200 -10.53 -1.81 6.98
C SER A 200 -10.93 -0.34 6.72
N VAL A 201 -9.94 0.54 6.70
CA VAL A 201 -10.13 1.99 6.61
C VAL A 201 -9.18 2.59 5.58
N ILE A 202 -9.72 3.42 4.70
CA ILE A 202 -8.96 4.26 3.77
C ILE A 202 -8.99 5.70 4.29
N ILE A 203 -7.83 6.36 4.31
CA ILE A 203 -7.68 7.76 4.73
C ILE A 203 -7.09 8.57 3.55
N PRO A 204 -7.75 9.66 3.12
CA PRO A 204 -7.20 10.60 2.15
C PRO A 204 -5.85 11.17 2.62
N SER A 205 -4.77 10.97 1.87
CA SER A 205 -3.42 11.43 2.24
C SER A 205 -2.45 11.32 1.05
N PRO A 206 -1.49 12.25 0.89
CA PRO A 206 -0.48 12.20 -0.18
C PRO A 206 0.57 11.10 -0.01
N LYS A 207 0.42 10.23 1.00
CA LYS A 207 1.36 9.15 1.32
C LYS A 207 0.95 7.84 0.67
N LYS A 208 1.94 6.99 0.39
CA LYS A 208 1.77 5.61 -0.09
C LYS A 208 2.04 4.64 1.05
N THR A 209 0.98 4.13 1.68
CA THR A 209 1.11 3.25 2.85
C THR A 209 -0.10 2.30 2.96
N ILE A 210 0.18 1.03 3.25
CA ILE A 210 -0.77 -0.01 3.64
C ILE A 210 -0.22 -0.62 4.93
N LYS A 211 -1.04 -0.63 5.98
CA LYS A 211 -0.69 -1.25 7.27
C LYS A 211 -1.72 -2.32 7.62
N ALA A 212 -1.25 -3.51 7.97
CA ALA A 212 -2.10 -4.57 8.47
C ALA A 212 -2.33 -4.35 9.97
N ILE A 213 -3.59 -4.35 10.40
CA ILE A 213 -4.01 -4.21 11.78
C ILE A 213 -4.64 -5.53 12.24
N PRO A 214 -4.14 -6.12 13.33
CA PRO A 214 -4.63 -7.42 13.77
C PRO A 214 -6.10 -7.33 14.19
N GLN A 215 -6.88 -8.32 13.78
CA GLN A 215 -8.23 -8.55 14.29
C GLN A 215 -8.15 -9.39 15.59
N GLY A 216 -9.24 -9.49 16.35
CA GLY A 216 -9.31 -10.41 17.50
C GLY A 216 -9.12 -11.88 17.08
N GLU A 217 -8.99 -12.76 18.08
CA GLU A 217 -8.55 -14.17 17.95
C GLU A 217 -9.36 -15.04 16.98
N GLY A 218 -10.60 -14.66 16.67
CA GLY A 218 -11.47 -15.36 15.70
C GLY A 218 -11.49 -14.77 14.29
N GLY A 219 -10.67 -13.77 13.99
CA GLY A 219 -10.61 -13.10 12.70
C GLY A 219 -9.79 -13.86 11.67
N GLU A 220 -10.36 -14.08 10.48
CA GLU A 220 -9.65 -14.78 9.38
C GLU A 220 -8.68 -13.86 8.62
N TYR A 221 -9.03 -12.58 8.48
CA TYR A 221 -8.22 -11.59 7.76
C TYR A 221 -7.96 -10.36 8.64
N PRO A 222 -6.79 -9.73 8.54
CA PRO A 222 -6.52 -8.46 9.21
C PRO A 222 -7.36 -7.34 8.61
N ASN A 223 -7.52 -6.27 9.38
CA ASN A 223 -7.99 -5.01 8.83
C ASN A 223 -6.83 -4.28 8.16
N LEU A 224 -7.11 -3.63 7.04
CA LEU A 224 -6.14 -2.79 6.34
C LEU A 224 -6.39 -1.32 6.65
N LEU A 225 -5.32 -0.60 6.96
CA LEU A 225 -5.32 0.85 7.01
C LEU A 225 -4.50 1.38 5.84
N MET A 226 -5.15 2.14 4.95
CA MET A 226 -4.56 2.53 3.66
C MET A 226 -4.59 4.05 3.48
N SER A 227 -3.54 4.59 2.87
CA SER A 227 -3.47 5.96 2.38
C SER A 227 -3.54 5.99 0.86
N THR A 228 -4.06 7.09 0.31
CA THR A 228 -4.58 7.13 -1.06
C THR A 228 -3.60 7.61 -2.13
N CYS A 229 -2.41 8.07 -1.75
CA CYS A 229 -1.56 8.90 -2.62
C CYS A 229 -2.28 10.20 -3.02
N ALA A 230 -1.67 11.03 -3.89
CA ALA A 230 -2.22 12.31 -4.32
C ALA A 230 -2.36 12.43 -5.84
N CYS A 231 -3.27 13.33 -6.25
CA CYS A 231 -3.47 13.78 -7.62
C CYS A 231 -3.10 15.27 -7.80
N THR A 232 -2.34 15.83 -6.86
CA THR A 232 -1.86 17.21 -6.86
C THR A 232 -0.35 17.26 -6.74
N GLU A 233 0.28 18.32 -7.25
CA GLU A 233 1.69 18.63 -6.96
C GLU A 233 1.91 18.84 -5.44
N PRO A 234 3.13 18.55 -4.93
CA PRO A 234 3.49 18.71 -3.53
C PRO A 234 3.23 20.12 -2.99
N ASN A 235 2.49 20.23 -1.87
CA ASN A 235 2.41 21.48 -1.10
C ASN A 235 2.92 21.28 0.33
N TYR A 236 4.18 21.67 0.57
CA TYR A 236 4.84 21.53 1.87
C TYR A 236 5.66 22.78 2.24
N ASN A 237 5.90 22.92 3.55
CA ASN A 237 6.73 23.99 4.11
C ASN A 237 8.23 23.74 3.82
N LEU A 238 9.06 24.79 3.92
CA LEU A 238 10.51 24.70 3.63
C LEU A 238 11.36 24.11 4.77
N GLY A 239 10.77 23.69 5.89
CA GLY A 239 11.50 23.07 7.00
C GLY A 239 11.71 21.56 6.83
N ASN A 240 12.48 20.94 7.74
CA ASN A 240 12.83 19.50 7.69
C ASN A 240 11.62 18.58 7.46
N LEU A 241 10.52 18.80 8.17
CA LEU A 241 9.30 18.01 8.01
C LEU A 241 8.71 18.12 6.59
N GLY A 242 8.80 19.30 5.97
CA GLY A 242 8.32 19.50 4.61
C GLY A 242 9.27 18.95 3.55
N PHE A 243 10.59 18.93 3.82
CA PHE A 243 11.58 18.23 3.00
C PHE A 243 11.27 16.73 2.94
N ASP A 244 11.15 16.07 4.10
CA ASP A 244 10.81 14.65 4.16
C ASP A 244 9.43 14.38 3.53
N ALA A 245 8.46 15.27 3.76
CA ALA A 245 7.13 15.08 3.21
C ALA A 245 7.10 15.16 1.67
N LYS A 246 8.02 15.93 1.07
CA LYS A 246 8.20 16.05 -0.37
C LYS A 246 8.79 14.77 -0.96
N GLU A 247 9.81 14.19 -0.34
CA GLU A 247 10.38 12.90 -0.74
C GLU A 247 9.33 11.78 -0.63
N ASP A 248 8.52 11.81 0.43
CA ASP A 248 7.47 10.82 0.69
C ASP A 248 6.16 11.12 -0.07
N HIS A 249 6.11 12.11 -0.96
CA HIS A 249 4.91 12.44 -1.74
C HIS A 249 4.74 11.42 -2.86
N ALA A 250 3.62 10.72 -2.86
CA ALA A 250 3.32 9.70 -3.85
C ALA A 250 2.13 10.10 -4.71
N TYR A 251 2.24 9.89 -6.02
CA TYR A 251 1.14 10.03 -6.95
C TYR A 251 0.41 8.69 -7.12
N GLY A 252 -0.91 8.74 -7.31
CA GLY A 252 -1.72 7.55 -7.57
C GLY A 252 -3.08 7.60 -6.91
N ALA A 253 -3.67 6.42 -6.75
CA ALA A 253 -4.95 6.23 -6.10
C ALA A 253 -5.01 4.86 -5.41
N VAL A 254 -5.91 4.70 -4.45
CA VAL A 254 -6.35 3.37 -4.00
C VAL A 254 -7.49 2.91 -4.90
N VAL A 255 -7.34 1.73 -5.49
CA VAL A 255 -8.40 1.04 -6.25
C VAL A 255 -9.03 0.01 -5.35
N VAL A 256 -10.36 0.03 -5.26
CA VAL A 256 -11.16 -0.90 -4.48
C VAL A 256 -12.15 -1.60 -5.38
N ASP A 257 -11.93 -2.87 -5.67
CA ASP A 257 -12.94 -3.71 -6.31
C ASP A 257 -13.85 -4.33 -5.25
N VAL A 258 -15.09 -3.85 -5.12
CA VAL A 258 -16.12 -4.47 -4.26
C VAL A 258 -16.76 -5.62 -5.03
N LEU A 259 -16.45 -6.85 -4.63
CA LEU A 259 -16.93 -8.05 -5.31
C LEU A 259 -18.29 -8.50 -4.80
N ASP A 260 -18.55 -8.30 -3.51
CA ASP A 260 -19.85 -8.46 -2.87
C ASP A 260 -19.91 -7.61 -1.57
N ASP A 261 -20.98 -7.77 -0.79
CA ASP A 261 -21.18 -7.00 0.45
C ASP A 261 -20.06 -7.21 1.49
N LYS A 262 -19.29 -8.31 1.42
CA LYS A 262 -18.23 -8.67 2.37
C LYS A 262 -16.83 -8.67 1.75
N ILE A 263 -16.69 -9.14 0.52
CA ILE A 263 -15.40 -9.31 -0.15
C ILE A 263 -15.08 -8.06 -0.97
N PHE A 264 -13.92 -7.47 -0.66
CA PHE A 264 -13.32 -6.38 -1.43
C PHE A 264 -11.85 -6.68 -1.69
N LEU A 265 -11.31 -6.07 -2.75
CA LEU A 265 -9.89 -6.11 -3.08
C LEU A 265 -9.39 -4.67 -3.17
N ALA A 266 -8.68 -4.21 -2.14
CA ALA A 266 -8.14 -2.86 -2.07
C ALA A 266 -6.62 -2.86 -2.23
N ARG A 267 -6.12 -2.06 -3.16
CA ARG A 267 -4.69 -1.94 -3.47
C ARG A 267 -4.36 -0.52 -3.93
N ILE A 268 -3.09 -0.14 -3.84
CA ILE A 268 -2.62 1.13 -4.37
C ILE A 268 -2.26 0.95 -5.84
N ALA A 269 -2.82 1.78 -6.72
CA ALA A 269 -2.37 1.95 -8.10
C ALA A 269 -1.37 3.12 -8.14
N PRO A 270 -0.06 2.84 -8.15
CA PRO A 270 0.96 3.88 -8.11
C PRO A 270 1.04 4.61 -9.47
N ALA A 271 1.40 5.90 -9.43
CA ALA A 271 1.56 6.72 -10.62
C ALA A 271 2.91 7.45 -10.66
N HIS A 272 3.37 7.73 -11.87
CA HIS A 272 4.44 8.68 -12.11
C HIS A 272 3.92 10.11 -12.14
N LYS A 273 4.83 11.07 -11.99
CA LYS A 273 4.53 12.50 -12.15
C LYS A 273 3.99 12.83 -13.55
N ASN A 274 4.35 12.07 -14.59
CA ASN A 274 3.79 12.23 -15.93
C ASN A 274 2.35 11.68 -16.08
N GLY A 275 1.73 11.23 -14.97
CA GLY A 275 0.37 10.68 -14.87
C GLY A 275 0.15 9.31 -15.48
N THR A 276 1.22 8.64 -15.92
CA THR A 276 1.17 7.20 -16.18
C THR A 276 0.98 6.45 -14.86
N PHE A 277 0.00 5.56 -14.80
CA PHE A 277 -0.21 4.69 -13.64
C PHE A 277 -0.54 3.28 -14.10
N ILE A 278 -0.37 2.33 -13.20
CA ILE A 278 -0.63 0.91 -13.48
C ILE A 278 -1.49 0.33 -12.38
N ASP A 279 -2.52 -0.42 -12.76
CA ASP A 279 -3.29 -1.27 -11.87
C ASP A 279 -3.37 -2.69 -12.44
N LEU A 280 -2.90 -3.69 -11.69
CA LEU A 280 -2.90 -5.12 -12.07
C LEU A 280 -2.48 -5.38 -13.53
N GLY A 281 -1.39 -4.75 -13.98
CA GLY A 281 -0.87 -4.92 -15.33
C GLY A 281 -1.63 -4.15 -16.42
N MET A 282 -2.71 -3.42 -16.10
CA MET A 282 -3.29 -2.44 -17.02
C MET A 282 -2.56 -1.09 -16.85
N LYS A 283 -1.76 -0.74 -17.84
CA LYS A 283 -1.01 0.52 -17.89
C LYS A 283 -1.84 1.59 -18.59
N CYS A 284 -2.08 2.67 -17.87
CA CYS A 284 -2.84 3.81 -18.38
C CYS A 284 -1.87 4.96 -18.60
N VAL A 285 -1.69 5.40 -19.84
CA VAL A 285 -0.84 6.54 -20.22
C VAL A 285 -1.74 7.70 -20.66
N PRO A 286 -1.54 8.93 -20.16
CA PRO A 286 -2.41 10.05 -20.53
C PRO A 286 -2.51 10.24 -22.05
N GLY A 287 -3.74 10.30 -22.55
CA GLY A 287 -4.03 10.52 -23.98
C GLY A 287 -3.88 9.28 -24.86
N LYS A 288 -3.63 8.09 -24.30
CA LYS A 288 -3.56 6.82 -25.02
C LYS A 288 -4.58 5.82 -24.48
N ASN A 289 -4.93 4.83 -25.29
CA ASN A 289 -5.72 3.70 -24.81
C ASN A 289 -4.89 2.87 -23.80
N PRO A 290 -5.53 2.25 -22.79
CA PRO A 290 -4.84 1.37 -21.87
C PRO A 290 -4.16 0.21 -22.60
N GLU A 291 -2.96 -0.14 -22.14
CA GLU A 291 -2.15 -1.23 -22.69
C GLU A 291 -1.72 -2.19 -21.59
N ARG A 292 -1.26 -3.38 -21.98
CA ARG A 292 -0.70 -4.35 -21.03
C ARG A 292 0.69 -3.90 -20.60
N ALA A 293 0.92 -3.82 -19.29
CA ALA A 293 2.22 -3.51 -18.71
C ALA A 293 3.14 -4.74 -18.80
N ASN A 294 4.42 -4.49 -19.06
CA ASN A 294 5.45 -5.51 -18.88
C ASN A 294 5.76 -5.65 -17.39
N VAL A 295 5.64 -6.88 -16.86
CA VAL A 295 5.96 -7.20 -15.48
C VAL A 295 7.38 -7.76 -15.41
N VAL A 296 8.28 -7.02 -14.78
CA VAL A 296 9.70 -7.40 -14.68
C VAL A 296 9.89 -8.44 -13.60
N ALA A 297 9.34 -8.18 -12.41
CA ALA A 297 9.45 -9.10 -11.29
C ALA A 297 8.10 -9.27 -10.58
N MET A 298 7.86 -10.47 -10.07
CA MET A 298 6.78 -10.78 -9.15
C MET A 298 7.37 -11.49 -7.94
N VAL A 299 7.04 -11.04 -6.73
CA VAL A 299 7.41 -11.72 -5.49
C VAL A 299 6.14 -12.33 -4.90
N VAL A 300 6.17 -13.65 -4.75
CA VAL A 300 5.07 -14.43 -4.20
C VAL A 300 5.16 -14.44 -2.67
N GLY A 301 4.02 -14.40 -2.00
CA GLY A 301 3.94 -14.60 -0.56
C GLY A 301 4.58 -15.93 -0.13
N ASP A 302 5.09 -15.97 1.10
CA ASP A 302 5.82 -17.11 1.68
C ASP A 302 5.04 -18.42 1.43
N SER A 303 5.66 -19.35 0.69
CA SER A 303 4.91 -20.42 0.03
C SER A 303 4.53 -21.56 0.95
N HIS A 304 5.46 -21.98 1.82
CA HIS A 304 5.43 -23.14 2.70
C HIS A 304 4.65 -24.29 2.06
N VAL A 305 5.23 -24.96 1.06
CA VAL A 305 4.50 -25.88 0.17
C VAL A 305 3.72 -26.96 0.95
N ALA A 306 4.23 -27.44 2.08
CA ALA A 306 3.55 -28.42 2.93
C ALA A 306 2.24 -27.87 3.56
N ASP A 307 2.17 -26.58 3.87
CA ASP A 307 1.03 -25.89 4.49
C ASP A 307 0.26 -24.98 3.52
N ILE A 308 0.53 -25.11 2.22
CA ILE A 308 0.02 -24.20 1.19
C ILE A 308 -1.51 -24.24 1.13
N ASN A 309 -2.15 -23.08 1.02
CA ASN A 309 -3.59 -23.01 0.76
C ASN A 309 -3.84 -23.19 -0.74
N PRO A 310 -4.53 -24.26 -1.18
CA PRO A 310 -4.72 -24.51 -2.60
C PRO A 310 -5.51 -23.42 -3.33
N LYS A 311 -6.36 -22.66 -2.63
CA LYS A 311 -7.08 -21.52 -3.22
C LYS A 311 -6.14 -20.34 -3.48
N VAL A 312 -5.16 -20.11 -2.61
CA VAL A 312 -4.17 -19.05 -2.76
C VAL A 312 -3.16 -19.43 -3.83
N ASP A 313 -2.67 -20.67 -3.85
CA ASP A 313 -1.78 -21.16 -4.90
C ASP A 313 -2.40 -21.04 -6.30
N ARG A 314 -3.68 -21.42 -6.45
CA ARG A 314 -4.41 -21.20 -7.70
C ARG A 314 -4.47 -19.73 -8.11
N ALA A 315 -4.64 -18.82 -7.15
CA ALA A 315 -4.62 -17.38 -7.41
C ALA A 315 -3.22 -16.91 -7.81
N ASN A 316 -2.16 -17.39 -7.18
CA ASN A 316 -0.76 -17.09 -7.53
C ASN A 316 -0.45 -17.54 -8.95
N ARG A 317 -0.78 -18.79 -9.30
CA ARG A 317 -0.55 -19.34 -10.65
C ARG A 317 -1.40 -18.65 -11.71
N ASP A 318 -2.64 -18.25 -11.39
CA ASP A 318 -3.45 -17.44 -12.30
C ASP A 318 -2.82 -16.04 -12.50
N MET A 319 -2.39 -15.39 -11.42
CA MET A 319 -1.71 -14.10 -11.47
C MET A 319 -0.43 -14.17 -12.33
N MET A 320 0.40 -15.21 -12.16
CA MET A 320 1.55 -15.46 -13.03
C MET A 320 1.15 -15.59 -14.51
N LYS A 321 0.08 -16.34 -14.83
CA LYS A 321 -0.41 -16.49 -16.21
C LYS A 321 -0.90 -15.17 -16.81
N GLN A 322 -1.63 -14.37 -16.05
CA GLN A 322 -2.20 -13.12 -16.54
C GLN A 322 -1.16 -12.01 -16.63
N LEU A 323 -0.19 -11.95 -15.70
CA LEU A 323 0.81 -10.89 -15.63
C LEU A 323 2.10 -11.23 -16.41
N ARG A 324 2.41 -12.52 -16.61
CA ARG A 324 3.60 -13.01 -17.32
C ARG A 324 4.90 -12.34 -16.85
N PRO A 325 5.25 -12.43 -15.55
CA PRO A 325 6.47 -11.82 -15.03
C PRO A 325 7.72 -12.45 -15.64
N HIS A 326 8.74 -11.64 -15.92
CA HIS A 326 10.05 -12.13 -16.37
C HIS A 326 10.79 -12.90 -15.26
N HIS A 327 10.73 -12.41 -14.01
CA HIS A 327 11.32 -13.08 -12.84
C HIS A 327 10.25 -13.29 -11.77
N THR A 328 10.05 -14.53 -11.31
CA THR A 328 9.13 -14.84 -10.21
C THR A 328 9.91 -15.32 -9.00
N HIS A 329 9.95 -14.51 -7.95
CA HIS A 329 10.59 -14.82 -6.68
C HIS A 329 9.66 -15.58 -5.76
N PHE A 330 10.16 -16.69 -5.23
CA PHE A 330 9.51 -17.46 -4.18
C PHE A 330 10.33 -17.38 -2.89
N ASN A 331 9.62 -17.17 -1.78
CA ASN A 331 10.15 -17.17 -0.42
C ASN A 331 9.59 -18.37 0.34
N ASP A 332 10.35 -18.91 1.30
CA ASP A 332 9.96 -20.03 2.16
C ASP A 332 9.26 -21.15 1.38
N VAL A 333 9.87 -21.62 0.28
CA VAL A 333 9.26 -22.69 -0.53
C VAL A 333 9.19 -23.98 0.26
N PHE A 334 10.27 -24.29 0.98
CA PHE A 334 10.31 -25.35 1.97
C PHE A 334 9.68 -24.88 3.29
N ALA A 335 8.78 -25.69 3.88
CA ALA A 335 8.11 -25.33 5.12
C ALA A 335 8.90 -25.76 6.37
N ALA A 336 9.81 -26.73 6.23
CA ALA A 336 10.50 -27.38 7.35
C ALA A 336 9.53 -27.98 8.39
N GLN A 337 8.33 -28.37 7.94
CA GLN A 337 7.29 -28.93 8.80
C GLN A 337 7.70 -30.30 9.32
N SER A 338 8.31 -31.11 8.45
CA SER A 338 8.79 -32.46 8.78
C SER A 338 9.81 -32.47 9.92
N LEU A 339 10.55 -31.37 10.08
CA LEU A 339 11.58 -31.21 11.10
C LEU A 339 11.04 -30.70 12.44
N GLY A 340 9.77 -30.27 12.49
CA GLY A 340 9.10 -29.87 13.73
C GLY A 340 9.74 -28.70 14.48
N PHE A 341 10.49 -27.81 13.80
CA PHE A 341 11.30 -26.75 14.43
C PHE A 341 10.51 -25.82 15.36
N HIS A 342 9.23 -25.60 15.09
CA HIS A 342 8.36 -24.75 15.90
C HIS A 342 7.78 -25.46 17.13
N ASN A 343 7.78 -26.80 17.15
CA ASN A 343 7.11 -27.64 18.14
C ASN A 343 8.04 -28.75 18.67
N MET A 344 9.35 -28.51 18.71
CA MET A 344 10.35 -29.55 19.05
C MET A 344 10.11 -30.18 20.43
N ASP A 345 9.61 -29.38 21.39
CA ASP A 345 9.37 -29.79 22.77
C ASP A 345 7.93 -30.32 23.02
N ASP A 346 7.05 -30.25 22.02
CA ASP A 346 5.66 -30.73 22.13
C ASP A 346 5.54 -32.17 21.60
N MET A 347 5.67 -33.13 22.51
CA MET A 347 5.60 -34.55 22.18
C MET A 347 4.22 -34.98 21.65
N ILE A 348 3.14 -34.32 22.09
CA ILE A 348 1.78 -34.64 21.64
C ILE A 348 1.59 -34.19 20.19
N TYR A 349 2.00 -32.96 19.88
CA TYR A 349 1.99 -32.46 18.50
C TYR A 349 2.81 -33.37 17.57
N ARG A 350 4.00 -33.81 18.00
CA ARG A 350 4.86 -34.69 17.20
C ARG A 350 4.24 -36.06 16.94
N ALA A 351 3.57 -36.64 17.93
CA ALA A 351 2.86 -37.91 17.76
C ALA A 351 1.74 -37.78 16.71
N HIS A 352 0.93 -36.72 16.78
CA HIS A 352 -0.10 -36.45 15.77
C HIS A 352 0.48 -36.15 14.39
N ALA A 353 1.55 -35.36 14.29
CA ALA A 353 2.22 -35.10 13.02
C ALA A 353 2.76 -36.38 12.37
N TYR A 354 3.24 -37.34 13.16
CA TYR A 354 3.65 -38.65 12.67
C TYR A 354 2.46 -39.48 12.17
N GLU A 355 1.36 -39.54 12.93
CA GLU A 355 0.11 -40.21 12.51
C GLU A 355 -0.46 -39.60 11.21
N ASP A 356 -0.36 -38.28 11.05
CA ASP A 356 -0.79 -37.54 9.87
C ASP A 356 0.21 -37.65 8.69
N GLY A 357 1.36 -38.29 8.89
CA GLY A 357 2.40 -38.47 7.87
C GLY A 357 3.06 -37.16 7.42
N LEU A 358 3.21 -36.22 8.35
CA LEU A 358 3.81 -34.90 8.16
C LEU A 358 5.29 -34.84 8.56
N THR A 359 5.82 -35.90 9.17
CA THR A 359 7.20 -35.98 9.70
C THR A 359 8.24 -36.43 8.67
N SER A 360 7.82 -36.89 7.49
CA SER A 360 8.72 -37.30 6.41
C SER A 360 9.35 -36.11 5.67
N LEU A 361 10.65 -35.88 5.91
CA LEU A 361 11.46 -34.90 5.18
C LEU A 361 11.58 -35.26 3.70
N GLU A 362 11.68 -36.56 3.38
CA GLU A 362 11.74 -37.05 2.01
C GLU A 362 10.50 -36.63 1.22
N LYS A 363 9.31 -36.88 1.77
CA LYS A 363 8.04 -36.49 1.15
C LYS A 363 7.88 -34.98 1.04
N GLU A 364 8.29 -34.20 2.04
CA GLU A 364 8.23 -32.73 1.99
C GLU A 364 9.16 -32.18 0.89
N LEU A 365 10.39 -32.67 0.79
CA LEU A 365 11.35 -32.26 -0.23
C LEU A 365 10.90 -32.67 -1.63
N GLU A 366 10.35 -33.88 -1.81
CA GLU A 366 9.78 -34.33 -3.07
C GLU A 366 8.62 -33.44 -3.52
N THR A 367 7.69 -33.15 -2.60
CA THR A 367 6.54 -32.25 -2.88
C THR A 367 7.02 -30.85 -3.24
N THR A 368 8.04 -30.34 -2.54
CA THR A 368 8.67 -29.05 -2.80
C THR A 368 9.35 -29.02 -4.16
N ALA A 369 10.08 -30.08 -4.53
CA ALA A 369 10.72 -30.22 -5.83
C ALA A 369 9.68 -30.20 -6.96
N GLN A 370 8.59 -30.95 -6.82
CA GLN A 370 7.50 -30.98 -7.79
C GLN A 370 6.84 -29.61 -7.95
N TYR A 371 6.61 -28.89 -6.85
CA TYR A 371 6.07 -27.53 -6.89
C TYR A 371 6.97 -26.56 -7.68
N ILE A 372 8.29 -26.65 -7.49
CA ILE A 372 9.28 -25.85 -8.25
C ILE A 372 9.21 -26.20 -9.74
N ILE A 373 9.20 -27.48 -10.10
CA ILE A 373 9.13 -27.95 -11.49
C ILE A 373 7.85 -27.45 -12.18
N GLU A 374 6.71 -27.53 -11.51
CA GLU A 374 5.44 -27.09 -12.08
C GLU A 374 5.40 -25.59 -12.33
N ASN A 375 5.94 -24.79 -11.40
CA ASN A 375 6.04 -23.34 -11.57
C ASN A 375 7.08 -22.97 -12.63
N ALA A 376 8.18 -23.72 -12.75
CA ALA A 376 9.16 -23.57 -13.81
C ALA A 376 8.55 -23.84 -15.20
N LYS A 377 7.80 -24.95 -15.34
CA LYS A 377 7.04 -25.27 -16.55
C LYS A 377 6.00 -24.21 -16.88
N LEU A 378 5.35 -23.65 -15.86
CA LEU A 378 4.37 -22.59 -16.04
C LEU A 378 5.01 -21.30 -16.56
N ALA A 379 6.07 -20.82 -15.90
CA ALA A 379 6.80 -19.62 -16.28
C ALA A 379 7.48 -19.74 -17.65
N GLY A 380 7.97 -20.93 -18.00
CA GLY A 380 8.56 -21.22 -19.30
C GLY A 380 7.63 -20.91 -20.49
N ARG A 381 6.30 -20.89 -20.29
CA ARG A 381 5.33 -20.53 -21.35
C ARG A 381 5.48 -19.10 -21.87
N TRP A 382 6.13 -18.22 -21.11
CA TRP A 382 6.46 -16.85 -21.51
C TRP A 382 7.94 -16.53 -21.29
N ASN A 383 8.80 -17.55 -21.29
CA ASN A 383 10.24 -17.43 -21.11
C ASN A 383 10.64 -16.75 -19.77
N GLY A 384 9.85 -17.00 -18.71
CA GLY A 384 10.10 -16.48 -17.37
C GLY A 384 11.03 -17.37 -16.53
N GLU A 385 11.77 -16.73 -15.63
CA GLU A 385 12.66 -17.34 -14.63
C GLU A 385 11.92 -17.50 -13.29
N ILE A 386 12.14 -18.63 -12.63
CA ILE A 386 11.79 -18.86 -11.23
C ILE A 386 13.04 -18.62 -10.38
N VAL A 387 12.92 -17.75 -9.38
CA VAL A 387 14.00 -17.42 -8.46
C VAL A 387 13.60 -17.87 -7.07
N ILE A 388 14.38 -18.77 -6.47
CA ILE A 388 14.19 -19.25 -5.11
C ILE A 388 15.09 -18.42 -4.20
N ASN A 389 14.48 -17.56 -3.38
CA ASN A 389 15.21 -16.71 -2.45
C ASN A 389 15.69 -17.51 -1.24
N HIS A 390 16.92 -17.28 -0.79
CA HIS A 390 17.42 -17.85 0.46
C HIS A 390 16.58 -17.39 1.66
N SER A 391 16.08 -18.35 2.44
CA SER A 391 15.16 -18.09 3.54
C SER A 391 15.60 -18.69 4.88
N ASN A 392 14.88 -18.37 5.97
CA ASN A 392 15.18 -19.00 7.26
C ASN A 392 14.78 -20.48 7.30
N HIS A 393 13.86 -20.94 6.44
CA HIS A 393 13.47 -22.34 6.35
C HIS A 393 14.58 -23.18 5.69
N ASP A 394 15.27 -22.62 4.70
CA ASP A 394 16.48 -23.25 4.13
C ASP A 394 17.57 -23.42 5.20
N ASP A 395 17.73 -22.41 6.07
CA ASP A 395 18.67 -22.44 7.18
C ASP A 395 18.29 -23.47 8.26
N MET A 396 16.99 -23.70 8.48
CA MET A 396 16.51 -24.74 9.40
C MET A 396 16.97 -26.13 8.97
N LEU A 397 16.89 -26.46 7.68
CA LEU A 397 17.39 -27.74 7.16
C LEU A 397 18.89 -27.93 7.45
N PHE A 398 19.70 -26.90 7.17
CA PHE A 398 21.13 -26.95 7.47
C PHE A 398 21.41 -27.13 8.97
N ARG A 399 20.70 -26.39 9.83
CA ARG A 399 20.86 -26.47 11.29
C ARG A 399 20.44 -27.83 11.86
N TRP A 400 19.43 -28.48 11.26
CA TRP A 400 19.04 -29.83 11.64
C TRP A 400 20.16 -30.85 11.37
N LEU A 401 20.84 -30.73 10.22
CA LEU A 401 22.03 -31.54 9.91
C LEU A 401 23.21 -31.22 10.85
N GLU A 402 23.53 -29.93 11.02
CA GLU A 402 24.66 -29.44 11.83
C GLU A 402 24.55 -29.90 13.29
N LYS A 403 23.34 -29.89 13.86
CA LYS A 403 23.06 -30.31 15.24
C LYS A 403 22.83 -31.81 15.41
N GLU A 404 23.17 -32.61 14.40
CA GLU A 404 22.99 -34.06 14.41
C GLU A 404 21.53 -34.51 14.62
N GLY A 405 20.56 -33.68 14.23
CA GLY A 405 19.13 -33.97 14.40
C GLY A 405 18.71 -35.30 13.75
N TYR A 406 19.29 -35.60 12.59
CA TYR A 406 19.08 -36.84 11.85
C TYR A 406 19.47 -38.11 12.61
N ARG A 407 20.36 -38.05 13.62
CA ARG A 407 20.76 -39.24 14.39
C ARG A 407 19.67 -39.76 15.31
N LYS A 408 18.74 -38.90 15.71
CA LYS A 408 17.64 -39.20 16.63
C LYS A 408 16.27 -39.19 15.94
N ASP A 409 16.26 -39.02 14.63
CA ASP A 409 15.08 -38.96 13.79
C ASP A 409 15.05 -40.23 12.94
N GLU A 410 14.36 -41.26 13.43
CA GLU A 410 14.35 -42.60 12.81
C GLU A 410 13.79 -42.57 11.39
N GLU A 411 12.78 -41.74 11.14
CA GLU A 411 12.15 -41.60 9.83
C GLU A 411 13.07 -40.88 8.83
N ASN A 412 13.72 -39.79 9.27
CA ASN A 412 14.58 -38.98 8.40
C ASN A 412 16.07 -39.38 8.46
N PHE A 413 16.40 -40.51 9.10
CA PHE A 413 17.77 -40.96 9.33
C PHE A 413 18.56 -41.09 8.02
N PHE A 414 18.02 -41.78 7.03
CA PHE A 414 18.71 -42.06 5.77
C PHE A 414 18.89 -40.81 4.92
N ILE A 415 17.84 -39.99 4.78
CA ILE A 415 17.93 -38.76 4.00
C ILE A 415 18.91 -37.77 4.61
N GLY A 416 19.01 -37.70 5.95
CA GLY A 416 20.03 -36.91 6.64
C GLY A 416 21.45 -37.33 6.25
N HIS A 417 21.72 -38.63 6.22
CA HIS A 417 23.02 -39.17 5.78
C HIS A 417 23.29 -38.91 4.28
N GLN A 418 22.29 -39.06 3.42
CA GLN A 418 22.40 -38.75 1.99
C GLN A 418 22.80 -37.28 1.77
N LEU A 419 22.15 -36.35 2.46
CA LEU A 419 22.45 -34.91 2.39
C LEU A 419 23.87 -34.60 2.86
N ILE A 420 24.34 -35.21 3.96
CA ILE A 420 25.73 -35.06 4.42
C ILE A 420 26.71 -35.54 3.35
N GLY A 421 26.43 -36.68 2.72
CA GLY A 421 27.22 -37.22 1.61
C GLY A 421 27.32 -36.28 0.40
N LYS A 422 26.38 -35.35 0.21
CA LYS A 422 26.41 -34.33 -0.85
C LYS A 422 27.32 -33.14 -0.55
N LYS A 423 28.03 -33.12 0.59
CA LYS A 423 28.90 -32.00 1.01
C LYS A 423 28.14 -30.66 1.03
N VAL A 424 26.99 -30.65 1.69
CA VAL A 424 26.16 -29.45 1.83
C VAL A 424 26.90 -28.35 2.61
N THR A 425 26.60 -27.10 2.28
CA THR A 425 26.99 -25.91 3.03
C THR A 425 25.73 -25.18 3.49
N ARG A 426 25.87 -24.23 4.40
CA ARG A 426 24.75 -23.39 4.86
C ARG A 426 24.02 -22.68 3.71
N GLN A 427 24.73 -22.38 2.61
CA GLN A 427 24.18 -21.66 1.46
C GLN A 427 23.47 -22.58 0.45
N ASN A 428 23.95 -23.81 0.26
CA ASN A 428 23.46 -24.69 -0.80
C ASN A 428 22.70 -25.94 -0.30
N CYS A 429 22.52 -26.08 1.02
CA CYS A 429 21.88 -27.25 1.62
C CYS A 429 20.51 -27.55 1.00
N PHE A 430 19.64 -26.54 0.92
CA PHE A 430 18.30 -26.70 0.37
C PHE A 430 18.32 -27.05 -1.13
N ARG A 431 19.12 -26.34 -1.94
CA ARG A 431 19.29 -26.67 -3.37
C ARG A 431 19.71 -28.12 -3.57
N LYS A 432 20.74 -28.57 -2.84
CA LYS A 432 21.24 -29.95 -2.92
C LYS A 432 20.22 -30.98 -2.44
N ALA A 433 19.35 -30.60 -1.52
CA ALA A 433 18.26 -31.45 -1.08
C ALA A 433 17.21 -31.63 -2.18
N ILE A 434 16.86 -30.58 -2.92
CA ILE A 434 15.97 -30.67 -4.07
C ILE A 434 16.60 -31.49 -5.21
N GLU A 435 17.92 -31.38 -5.42
CA GLU A 435 18.66 -32.16 -6.42
C GLU A 435 18.63 -33.69 -6.17
N LEU A 436 18.21 -34.16 -4.99
CA LEU A 436 17.96 -35.59 -4.74
C LEU A 436 16.72 -36.12 -5.48
N PHE A 437 15.74 -35.27 -5.74
CA PHE A 437 14.43 -35.66 -6.27
C PHE A 437 14.24 -35.25 -7.73
N THR A 438 14.99 -34.25 -8.20
CA THR A 438 14.88 -33.77 -9.58
C THR A 438 16.17 -33.15 -10.08
N THR A 439 16.33 -33.14 -11.41
CA THR A 439 17.24 -32.18 -12.06
C THR A 439 16.59 -30.80 -12.00
N ILE A 440 17.34 -29.77 -11.58
CA ILE A 440 16.85 -28.40 -11.52
C ILE A 440 16.61 -27.89 -12.96
N PRO A 441 15.40 -27.42 -13.30
CA PRO A 441 15.13 -26.86 -14.63
C PRO A 441 16.03 -25.64 -14.94
N GLU A 442 16.39 -25.44 -16.21
CA GLU A 442 17.31 -24.36 -16.63
C GLU A 442 16.82 -22.96 -16.28
N ASN A 443 15.50 -22.75 -16.20
CA ASN A 443 14.89 -21.48 -15.83
C ASN A 443 14.62 -21.35 -14.32
N VAL A 444 15.28 -22.14 -13.47
CA VAL A 444 15.20 -22.05 -12.02
C VAL A 444 16.57 -21.67 -11.45
N THR A 445 16.60 -20.58 -10.68
CA THR A 445 17.80 -20.11 -9.98
C THR A 445 17.57 -20.13 -8.48
N PHE A 446 18.46 -20.81 -7.74
CA PHE A 446 18.53 -20.70 -6.27
C PHE A 446 19.53 -19.61 -5.91
N LEU A 447 19.10 -18.67 -5.08
CA LEU A 447 19.98 -17.62 -4.56
C LEU A 447 20.63 -18.04 -3.25
N GLU A 448 21.89 -17.66 -3.07
CA GLU A 448 22.59 -17.75 -1.79
C GLU A 448 22.33 -16.50 -0.92
N ALA A 449 22.60 -16.60 0.38
CA ALA A 449 22.48 -15.46 1.28
C ALA A 449 23.47 -14.35 0.88
N GLY A 450 22.94 -13.17 0.57
CA GLY A 450 23.71 -12.01 0.12
C GLY A 450 23.67 -11.76 -1.39
N GLU A 451 23.06 -12.66 -2.17
CA GLU A 451 22.86 -12.42 -3.60
C GLU A 451 21.67 -11.48 -3.85
N ASP A 452 22.00 -10.22 -4.13
CA ASP A 452 21.02 -9.19 -4.47
C ASP A 452 20.46 -9.38 -5.90
N ARG A 453 19.13 -9.45 -6.02
CA ARG A 453 18.42 -9.31 -7.30
C ARG A 453 17.57 -8.04 -7.27
N LYS A 454 17.96 -7.04 -8.08
CA LYS A 454 17.34 -5.72 -8.13
C LYS A 454 16.71 -5.45 -9.49
N TYR A 455 15.46 -5.00 -9.50
CA TYR A 455 14.72 -4.66 -10.71
C TYR A 455 14.11 -3.26 -10.57
N HIS A 456 14.47 -2.33 -11.46
CA HIS A 456 14.04 -0.93 -11.37
C HIS A 456 14.27 -0.28 -9.98
N GLY A 457 15.36 -0.71 -9.33
CA GLY A 457 15.75 -0.32 -7.97
C GLY A 457 15.17 -1.16 -6.84
N TYR A 458 14.13 -1.97 -7.06
CA TYR A 458 13.55 -2.83 -6.02
C TYR A 458 14.38 -4.08 -5.80
N LEU A 459 14.91 -4.25 -4.58
CA LEU A 459 15.49 -5.51 -4.12
C LEU A 459 14.39 -6.54 -3.91
N CYS A 460 14.43 -7.66 -4.65
CA CYS A 460 13.42 -8.72 -4.62
C CYS A 460 13.94 -10.05 -4.04
N SER A 461 15.24 -10.16 -3.76
CA SER A 461 15.85 -11.37 -3.19
C SER A 461 15.87 -11.42 -1.66
N SER A 462 15.50 -10.33 -0.98
CA SER A 462 15.52 -10.29 0.48
C SER A 462 14.30 -10.99 1.05
N HIS A 463 14.48 -12.18 1.64
CA HIS A 463 13.40 -12.82 2.39
C HIS A 463 12.97 -11.97 3.60
N GLY A 464 13.90 -11.27 4.25
CA GLY A 464 13.63 -10.31 5.33
C GLY A 464 13.65 -10.88 6.74
N HIS A 465 14.07 -12.13 6.93
CA HIS A 465 14.35 -12.72 8.25
C HIS A 465 15.54 -12.05 8.96
N ARG A 466 16.53 -11.58 8.19
CA ARG A 466 17.71 -10.83 8.66
C ARG A 466 17.53 -9.33 8.42
N GLY A 467 17.88 -8.56 9.45
CA GLY A 467 17.96 -7.12 9.47
C GLY A 467 19.40 -6.62 9.53
N ILE A 468 19.56 -5.34 9.86
CA ILE A 468 20.86 -4.69 9.96
C ILE A 468 21.72 -5.40 11.03
N ASN A 469 22.97 -5.71 10.71
CA ASN A 469 23.94 -6.36 11.60
C ASN A 469 23.43 -7.65 12.26
N GLY A 470 22.62 -8.44 11.56
CA GLY A 470 22.10 -9.72 12.06
C GLY A 470 20.91 -9.61 13.02
N SER A 471 20.36 -8.41 13.23
CA SER A 471 19.08 -8.23 13.94
C SER A 471 17.93 -8.92 13.20
N ARG A 472 16.77 -9.06 13.84
CA ARG A 472 15.56 -9.55 13.14
C ARG A 472 15.07 -8.48 12.16
N GLY A 473 14.85 -8.87 10.91
CA GLY A 473 14.40 -7.95 9.87
C GLY A 473 12.96 -7.47 10.07
N SER A 474 12.69 -6.27 9.56
CA SER A 474 11.34 -5.71 9.47
C SER A 474 11.25 -4.77 8.27
N LEU A 475 10.04 -4.62 7.72
CA LEU A 475 9.82 -3.75 6.56
C LEU A 475 10.32 -2.32 6.81
N SER A 476 10.05 -1.76 7.99
CA SER A 476 10.44 -0.38 8.33
C SER A 476 11.95 -0.19 8.49
N GLN A 477 12.69 -1.25 8.85
CA GLN A 477 14.15 -1.22 8.93
C GLN A 477 14.74 -1.36 7.52
N LEU A 478 14.31 -2.37 6.77
CA LEU A 478 14.88 -2.68 5.46
C LEU A 478 14.53 -1.62 4.42
N GLU A 479 13.33 -1.04 4.47
CA GLU A 479 12.95 0.07 3.60
C GLU A 479 13.84 1.29 3.81
N LYS A 480 14.25 1.62 5.04
CA LYS A 480 15.21 2.71 5.29
C LYS A 480 16.60 2.40 4.73
N THR A 481 16.98 1.13 4.66
CA THR A 481 18.28 0.70 4.16
C THR A 481 18.33 0.66 2.63
N TYR A 482 17.31 0.10 2.00
CA TYR A 482 17.29 -0.16 0.56
C TYR A 482 16.43 0.82 -0.25
N ILE A 483 15.58 1.61 0.41
CA ILE A 483 14.55 2.49 -0.15
C ILE A 483 13.47 1.69 -0.88
N LYS A 484 13.84 0.95 -1.92
CA LYS A 484 12.98 0.10 -2.73
C LYS A 484 13.26 -1.37 -2.41
N ILE A 485 12.32 -2.02 -1.73
CA ILE A 485 12.46 -3.43 -1.35
C ILE A 485 11.12 -4.14 -1.39
N ILE A 486 11.15 -5.42 -1.76
CA ILE A 486 10.04 -6.34 -1.61
C ILE A 486 10.54 -7.54 -0.79
N MET A 487 9.93 -7.79 0.37
CA MET A 487 10.35 -8.83 1.32
C MET A 487 9.21 -9.78 1.69
N GLY A 488 9.54 -11.00 2.13
CA GLY A 488 8.61 -11.97 2.73
C GLY A 488 8.73 -12.01 4.26
N HIS A 489 8.81 -13.21 4.83
CA HIS A 489 9.09 -13.56 6.24
C HIS A 489 8.04 -13.18 7.28
N VAL A 490 7.37 -12.04 7.13
CA VAL A 490 6.45 -11.51 8.16
C VAL A 490 4.98 -11.85 7.90
N HIS A 491 4.68 -12.52 6.78
CA HIS A 491 3.38 -13.08 6.39
C HIS A 491 2.23 -12.05 6.29
N ARG A 492 2.54 -10.75 6.36
CA ARG A 492 1.57 -9.65 6.33
C ARG A 492 1.81 -8.76 5.11
N LEU A 493 0.74 -8.50 4.36
CA LEU A 493 0.79 -7.59 3.22
C LEU A 493 0.81 -6.14 3.72
N GLU A 494 1.97 -5.49 3.58
CA GLU A 494 2.17 -4.11 3.99
C GLU A 494 2.92 -3.34 2.92
N GLN A 495 2.68 -2.02 2.87
CA GLN A 495 3.45 -1.12 2.03
C GLN A 495 3.81 0.12 2.84
N LEU A 496 5.08 0.49 2.83
CA LEU A 496 5.60 1.70 3.46
C LEU A 496 6.46 2.41 2.41
N ARG A 497 5.92 3.45 1.76
CA ARG A 497 6.58 4.10 0.62
C ARG A 497 6.91 3.06 -0.45
N GLU A 498 8.19 2.90 -0.76
CA GLU A 498 8.69 1.94 -1.75
C GLU A 498 9.11 0.59 -1.15
N GLY A 499 8.94 0.40 0.16
CA GLY A 499 9.03 -0.92 0.79
C GLY A 499 7.69 -1.65 0.72
N ILE A 500 7.70 -2.91 0.27
CA ILE A 500 6.54 -3.81 0.30
C ILE A 500 6.92 -5.08 1.07
N SER A 501 6.06 -5.50 1.98
CA SER A 501 6.07 -6.86 2.53
C SER A 501 4.99 -7.66 1.83
N VAL A 502 5.34 -8.81 1.28
CA VAL A 502 4.37 -9.78 0.76
C VAL A 502 3.70 -10.54 1.92
N GLY A 503 2.61 -11.19 1.60
CA GLY A 503 1.86 -12.02 2.52
C GLY A 503 2.41 -13.44 2.62
N THR A 504 1.52 -14.39 2.90
CA THR A 504 1.80 -15.82 2.86
C THR A 504 0.83 -16.56 1.91
N SER A 505 1.26 -17.68 1.35
CA SER A 505 0.42 -18.56 0.52
C SER A 505 -0.25 -19.68 1.33
N THR A 506 -0.06 -19.71 2.65
CA THR A 506 -0.55 -20.78 3.53
C THR A 506 -2.01 -20.62 3.94
N ASN A 507 -2.51 -21.64 4.64
CA ASN A 507 -3.73 -21.49 5.43
C ASN A 507 -3.52 -20.46 6.54
N ILE A 508 -4.51 -19.57 6.71
CA ILE A 508 -4.52 -18.52 7.72
C ILE A 508 -5.80 -18.70 8.56
N PRO A 509 -5.72 -18.64 9.90
CA PRO A 509 -4.49 -18.54 10.70
C PRO A 509 -3.63 -19.81 10.58
N LEU A 510 -2.31 -19.66 10.66
CA LEU A 510 -1.39 -20.80 10.83
C LEU A 510 -1.59 -21.45 12.21
N PRO A 511 -1.24 -22.72 12.42
CA PRO A 511 -1.47 -23.41 13.69
C PRO A 511 -0.95 -22.66 14.92
N TYR A 512 0.27 -22.10 14.85
CA TYR A 512 0.87 -21.31 15.93
C TYR A 512 0.21 -19.93 16.16
N GLN A 513 -0.67 -19.51 15.26
CA GLN A 513 -1.41 -18.25 15.34
C GLN A 513 -2.81 -18.44 15.94
N LEU A 514 -3.28 -19.69 16.10
CA LEU A 514 -4.57 -19.97 16.72
C LEU A 514 -4.60 -19.42 18.15
N GLY A 515 -5.69 -18.72 18.48
CA GLY A 515 -5.84 -18.04 19.77
C GLY A 515 -5.08 -16.72 19.90
N ASN A 516 -4.44 -16.22 18.82
CA ASN A 516 -3.72 -14.95 18.82
C ASN A 516 -4.29 -13.96 17.77
N PRO A 517 -4.29 -12.65 18.06
CA PRO A 517 -4.54 -11.62 17.04
C PRO A 517 -3.52 -11.72 15.89
N SER A 518 -3.97 -11.98 14.66
CA SER A 518 -3.09 -12.18 13.49
C SER A 518 -3.14 -11.00 12.52
N THR A 519 -1.99 -10.70 11.92
CA THR A 519 -1.85 -9.77 10.79
C THR A 519 -1.66 -10.49 9.46
N SER A 520 -1.68 -11.83 9.48
CA SER A 520 -1.33 -12.63 8.31
C SER A 520 -2.40 -12.53 7.25
N MET A 521 -1.99 -12.36 6.01
CA MET A 521 -2.88 -12.42 4.86
C MET A 521 -2.14 -12.87 3.62
N ALA A 522 -2.87 -13.37 2.64
CA ALA A 522 -2.29 -13.68 1.35
C ALA A 522 -2.14 -12.41 0.50
N GLY A 523 -1.01 -12.33 -0.20
CA GLY A 523 -0.74 -11.22 -1.10
C GLY A 523 0.66 -11.29 -1.68
N ASN A 524 0.79 -10.74 -2.88
CA ASN A 524 2.01 -10.72 -3.67
C ASN A 524 2.41 -9.27 -3.95
N ALA A 525 3.57 -9.08 -4.57
CA ALA A 525 3.97 -7.80 -5.09
C ALA A 525 4.57 -7.93 -6.49
N VAL A 526 4.40 -6.90 -7.31
CA VAL A 526 4.91 -6.87 -8.68
C VAL A 526 5.65 -5.58 -8.96
N VAL A 527 6.70 -5.67 -9.78
CA VAL A 527 7.48 -4.55 -10.31
C VAL A 527 7.24 -4.49 -11.81
N TYR A 528 6.74 -3.35 -12.26
CA TYR A 528 6.48 -3.09 -13.67
C TYR A 528 7.68 -2.40 -14.33
N GLU A 529 7.77 -2.56 -15.65
CA GLU A 529 8.68 -1.77 -16.47
C GLU A 529 8.39 -0.26 -16.28
N GLY A 530 9.44 0.52 -16.05
CA GLY A 530 9.33 1.93 -15.64
C GLY A 530 9.39 2.17 -14.13
N GLY A 531 9.43 1.11 -13.32
CA GLY A 531 9.77 1.19 -11.90
C GLY A 531 8.64 1.57 -10.95
N LEU A 532 7.39 1.35 -11.36
CA LEU A 532 6.25 1.30 -10.44
C LEU A 532 6.12 -0.11 -9.84
N ALA A 533 5.81 -0.20 -8.55
CA ALA A 533 5.51 -1.47 -7.89
C ALA A 533 4.17 -1.44 -7.16
N GLN A 534 3.47 -2.57 -7.17
CA GLN A 534 2.13 -2.72 -6.59
C GLN A 534 2.07 -3.94 -5.66
N ALA A 535 1.55 -3.72 -4.45
CA ALA A 535 1.13 -4.79 -3.54
C ALA A 535 -0.28 -5.27 -3.92
N ILE A 536 -0.47 -6.58 -4.07
CA ILE A 536 -1.70 -7.19 -4.57
C ILE A 536 -2.25 -8.16 -3.52
N PRO A 537 -3.38 -7.85 -2.86
CA PRO A 537 -3.99 -8.75 -1.88
C PRO A 537 -4.68 -9.93 -2.56
N ILE A 538 -4.71 -11.06 -1.85
CA ILE A 538 -5.50 -12.24 -2.22
C ILE A 538 -6.49 -12.51 -1.08
N VAL A 539 -7.77 -12.38 -1.38
CA VAL A 539 -8.85 -12.60 -0.41
C VAL A 539 -9.75 -13.72 -0.91
N LYS A 540 -9.89 -14.79 -0.13
CA LYS A 540 -10.65 -15.99 -0.48
C LYS A 540 -10.26 -16.59 -1.85
N GLY A 541 -8.98 -16.50 -2.23
CA GLY A 541 -8.48 -16.97 -3.53
C GLY A 541 -8.80 -16.05 -4.72
N LYS A 542 -9.27 -14.82 -4.47
CA LYS A 542 -9.53 -13.80 -5.50
C LYS A 542 -8.50 -12.68 -5.38
N TRP A 543 -7.98 -12.21 -6.51
CA TRP A 543 -6.97 -11.15 -6.57
C TRP A 543 -7.33 -10.02 -7.55
N ALA A 544 -8.32 -10.25 -8.42
CA ALA A 544 -8.79 -9.31 -9.42
C ALA A 544 -10.30 -9.45 -9.67
N ARG A 545 -10.93 -8.39 -10.18
CA ARG A 545 -12.29 -8.43 -10.74
C ARG A 545 -12.27 -8.96 -12.18
N SER A 546 -13.38 -9.51 -12.66
CA SER A 546 -13.46 -10.19 -13.96
C SER A 546 -13.17 -9.30 -15.17
N ASP A 547 -13.47 -8.01 -15.07
CA ASP A 547 -13.26 -7.03 -16.13
C ASP A 547 -11.78 -6.75 -16.41
N ILE A 548 -10.94 -6.61 -15.38
CA ILE A 548 -9.48 -6.47 -15.59
C ILE A 548 -8.85 -7.78 -16.09
N LEU A 549 -9.34 -8.93 -15.64
CA LEU A 549 -8.91 -10.23 -16.17
C LEU A 549 -9.28 -10.38 -17.66
N LYS A 550 -10.43 -9.85 -18.08
CA LYS A 550 -10.81 -9.80 -19.49
C LYS A 550 -9.88 -8.89 -20.29
N PHE A 551 -9.52 -7.73 -19.74
CA PHE A 551 -8.53 -6.83 -20.35
C PHE A 551 -7.19 -7.55 -20.59
N LEU A 552 -6.61 -8.18 -19.57
CA LEU A 552 -5.32 -8.89 -19.65
C LEU A 552 -5.31 -10.11 -20.58
N LYS A 553 -6.47 -10.66 -20.92
CA LYS A 553 -6.61 -11.78 -21.87
C LYS A 553 -6.75 -11.31 -23.32
N THR A 554 -7.20 -10.08 -23.52
CA THR A 554 -7.49 -9.51 -24.85
C THR A 554 -6.39 -8.58 -25.36
N HIS A 555 -5.46 -8.20 -24.50
CA HIS A 555 -4.27 -7.38 -24.75
C HIS A 555 -3.06 -8.15 -24.24
#